data_AF-A0A1V4U3X5-F1
#
_entry.id   AF-A0A1V4U3X5-F1
#
_cell.length_a   1.000
_cell.length_b   1.000
_cell.length_c   1.000
_cell.angle_alpha   90.00
_cell.angle_beta   90.00
_cell.angle_gamma   90.00
#
_symmetry.space_group_name_H-M   'P 1'
#
loop_
_entity.id
_entity.type
_entity.pdbx_description
1 polymer ?
#
loop_
_entity_poly.entity_id
_entity_poly.type
_entity_poly.pdbx_seq_one_letter_code
_entity_poly.pdbx_strand_id
1 'polypeptide(L)'
;MQSRVFFYLSLVIAVGCLSFSGCLTAHSAGDPVPQTHTPAPTTVPTTSVPPTETLTPIPTPTAIGLSSEDINLHFMDVAFGGGNLFLERLPLSSKRTTISLNAGREPDKILIESFAVKFNLLSQSNKLFENTKAGQTGDIRIKFLPPEGLKAIDLTSEMGWLNQEYTRGGITCAKIKGYDIYLNSEMEGDLRDHYLLRSLLYTLGFKGASLRYQDSIFAYPENTATELSFLDEKALQVMYGLGMDNGMRVEDVKQVLFFR
;
A
#
# COMPACT_ATOMS: atom_id res chain seq x y z
N MET A 1 -56.82 12.22 -16.20
CA MET A 1 -56.01 12.15 -17.43
C MET A 1 -54.66 12.78 -17.14
N GLN A 2 -53.62 11.97 -16.97
CA GLN A 2 -52.23 12.40 -17.20
C GLN A 2 -51.38 11.13 -17.38
N SER A 3 -50.87 11.01 -18.59
CA SER A 3 -50.26 9.82 -19.17
C SER A 3 -48.83 9.63 -18.65
N ARG A 4 -48.51 8.42 -18.17
CA ARG A 4 -47.15 7.99 -17.87
C ARG A 4 -46.56 7.35 -19.12
N VAL A 5 -45.67 8.06 -19.79
CA VAL A 5 -44.89 7.56 -20.92
C VAL A 5 -43.71 6.76 -20.37
N PHE A 6 -43.79 5.43 -20.52
CA PHE A 6 -42.68 4.51 -20.30
C PHE A 6 -41.75 4.55 -21.52
N PHE A 7 -40.50 4.96 -21.33
CA PHE A 7 -39.44 4.85 -22.34
C PHE A 7 -38.85 3.43 -22.29
N TYR A 8 -39.03 2.68 -23.37
CA TYR A 8 -38.30 1.45 -23.67
C TYR A 8 -36.90 1.81 -24.20
N LEU A 9 -35.84 1.36 -23.54
CA LEU A 9 -34.48 1.41 -24.07
C LEU A 9 -34.11 0.02 -24.60
N SER A 10 -34.10 -0.11 -25.93
CA SER A 10 -33.78 -1.35 -26.64
C SER A 10 -32.27 -1.52 -26.84
N LEU A 11 -31.84 -2.74 -26.51
CA LEU A 11 -30.62 -3.48 -26.83
C LEU A 11 -29.92 -3.11 -28.16
N VAL A 12 -28.59 -2.87 -28.10
CA VAL A 12 -27.70 -2.88 -29.28
C VAL A 12 -26.56 -3.88 -29.02
N ILE A 13 -26.60 -5.03 -29.69
CA ILE A 13 -25.46 -5.94 -29.88
C ILE A 13 -25.54 -6.50 -31.29
N ALA A 14 -24.52 -6.25 -32.12
CA ALA A 14 -24.04 -7.17 -33.15
C ALA A 14 -22.66 -6.72 -33.63
N VAL A 15 -21.62 -7.42 -33.15
CA VAL A 15 -20.27 -7.44 -33.71
C VAL A 15 -20.17 -8.68 -34.60
N GLY A 16 -19.58 -8.54 -35.78
CA GLY A 16 -19.09 -9.69 -36.54
C GLY A 16 -18.87 -9.37 -38.02
N CYS A 17 -17.61 -9.35 -38.44
CA CYS A 17 -17.15 -10.04 -39.65
C CYS A 17 -15.62 -10.03 -39.70
N LEU A 18 -15.06 -11.22 -39.48
CA LEU A 18 -13.69 -11.60 -39.84
C LEU A 18 -13.59 -11.75 -41.36
N SER A 19 -12.47 -11.35 -41.95
CA SER A 19 -12.02 -11.92 -43.22
C SER A 19 -10.51 -12.16 -43.24
N PHE A 20 -10.19 -13.42 -43.45
CA PHE A 20 -8.88 -14.01 -43.75
C PHE A 20 -8.64 -14.05 -45.26
N SER A 21 -7.37 -13.97 -45.66
CA SER A 21 -6.68 -14.59 -46.83
C SER A 21 -5.64 -13.60 -47.36
N GLY A 22 -4.34 -13.90 -47.39
CA GLY A 22 -3.71 -14.92 -48.25
C GLY A 22 -3.43 -14.28 -49.62
N CYS A 23 -2.23 -14.23 -50.21
CA CYS A 23 -1.23 -15.28 -50.33
C CYS A 23 0.03 -14.78 -51.08
N LEU A 24 1.14 -15.49 -50.86
CA LEU A 24 2.17 -15.93 -51.82
C LEU A 24 3.30 -14.98 -52.32
N THR A 25 4.46 -15.16 -51.68
CA THR A 25 5.77 -15.62 -52.23
C THR A 25 6.28 -15.18 -53.61
N ALA A 26 7.57 -14.80 -53.67
CA ALA A 26 8.61 -15.50 -54.46
C ALA A 26 10.07 -15.03 -54.16
N HIS A 27 10.97 -16.02 -53.93
CA HIS A 27 12.35 -16.24 -54.44
C HIS A 27 13.43 -15.14 -54.28
N SER A 28 14.75 -15.39 -54.12
CA SER A 28 15.63 -16.54 -53.83
C SER A 28 17.08 -16.01 -53.85
N ALA A 29 17.99 -16.75 -53.20
CA ALA A 29 19.43 -16.92 -53.49
C ALA A 29 20.47 -15.88 -53.00
N GLY A 30 21.45 -16.39 -52.23
CA GLY A 30 22.80 -15.83 -52.17
C GLY A 30 23.60 -16.07 -50.89
N ASP A 31 23.82 -17.32 -50.46
CA ASP A 31 24.92 -17.65 -49.54
C ASP A 31 26.27 -17.62 -50.27
N PRO A 32 27.36 -17.22 -49.57
CA PRO A 32 28.65 -17.86 -49.78
C PRO A 32 29.23 -18.47 -48.49
N VAL A 33 29.85 -19.62 -48.74
CA VAL A 33 30.57 -20.62 -47.91
C VAL A 33 31.65 -20.04 -46.96
N PRO A 34 32.01 -20.74 -45.85
CA PRO A 34 32.78 -20.18 -44.74
C PRO A 34 34.31 -20.32 -44.91
N GLN A 35 35.05 -19.33 -44.41
CA GLN A 35 36.51 -19.37 -44.30
C GLN A 35 36.96 -19.66 -42.87
N THR A 36 37.75 -20.73 -42.72
CA THR A 36 38.45 -21.14 -41.50
C THR A 36 39.72 -20.32 -41.34
N HIS A 37 39.87 -19.61 -40.22
CA HIS A 37 41.15 -19.01 -39.79
C HIS A 37 41.49 -19.41 -38.35
N THR A 38 42.67 -20.01 -38.19
CA THR A 38 43.33 -20.39 -36.94
C THR A 38 43.86 -19.15 -36.19
N PRO A 39 43.83 -19.09 -34.85
CA PRO A 39 44.00 -17.86 -34.08
C PRO A 39 45.47 -17.43 -33.90
N ALA A 40 45.71 -16.11 -33.94
CA ALA A 40 46.92 -15.47 -33.45
C ALA A 40 46.73 -15.03 -31.98
N PRO A 41 47.80 -14.99 -31.15
CA PRO A 41 47.69 -14.69 -29.73
C PRO A 41 47.46 -13.19 -29.51
N THR A 42 46.29 -12.82 -29.01
CA THR A 42 45.96 -11.44 -28.60
C THR A 42 46.40 -11.20 -27.15
N THR A 43 47.32 -10.26 -26.97
CA THR A 43 47.70 -9.65 -25.69
C THR A 43 46.51 -8.99 -25.01
N VAL A 44 46.26 -9.36 -23.75
CA VAL A 44 45.20 -8.82 -22.88
C VAL A 44 45.50 -7.35 -22.53
N PRO A 45 44.59 -6.40 -22.77
CA PRO A 45 44.67 -5.07 -22.17
C PRO A 45 44.20 -5.14 -20.70
N THR A 46 45.06 -4.73 -19.77
CA THR A 46 44.72 -4.59 -18.35
C THR A 46 43.84 -3.36 -18.16
N THR A 47 42.52 -3.55 -18.12
CA THR A 47 41.58 -2.50 -17.71
C THR A 47 41.59 -2.38 -16.18
N SER A 48 42.06 -1.25 -15.66
CA SER A 48 41.94 -0.91 -14.23
C SER A 48 40.49 -0.57 -13.89
N VAL A 49 39.84 -1.42 -13.10
CA VAL A 49 38.52 -1.14 -12.54
C VAL A 49 38.68 -0.16 -11.35
N PRO A 50 37.96 0.98 -11.32
CA PRO A 50 37.99 1.87 -10.16
C PRO A 50 37.35 1.17 -8.94
N PRO A 51 37.83 1.42 -7.71
CA PRO A 51 37.33 0.74 -6.53
C PRO A 51 35.86 1.07 -6.31
N THR A 52 35.03 0.03 -6.26
CA THR A 52 33.65 0.11 -5.79
C THR A 52 33.67 0.53 -4.32
N GLU A 53 33.17 1.74 -4.02
CA GLU A 53 32.85 2.12 -2.65
C GLU A 53 31.77 1.15 -2.15
N THR A 54 32.20 0.23 -1.29
CA THR A 54 31.29 -0.63 -0.54
C THR A 54 30.57 0.28 0.44
N LEU A 55 29.32 0.62 0.14
CA LEU A 55 28.44 1.26 1.10
C LEU A 55 28.36 0.35 2.32
N THR A 56 28.92 0.81 3.44
CA THR A 56 28.80 0.14 4.73
C THR A 56 27.30 0.01 5.05
N PRO A 57 26.76 -1.22 5.21
CA PRO A 57 25.37 -1.35 5.62
C PRO A 57 25.22 -0.72 7.01
N ILE A 58 24.31 0.24 7.12
CA ILE A 58 23.85 0.74 8.41
C ILE A 58 23.25 -0.47 9.13
N PRO A 59 23.70 -0.82 10.35
CA PRO A 59 23.18 -2.00 11.03
C PRO A 59 21.69 -1.80 11.29
N THR A 60 20.86 -2.58 10.61
CA THR A 60 19.46 -2.79 10.99
C THR A 60 19.46 -3.36 12.40
N PRO A 61 18.78 -2.72 13.37
CA PRO A 61 18.71 -3.29 14.71
C PRO A 61 18.00 -4.64 14.63
N THR A 62 18.78 -5.71 14.81
CA THR A 62 18.28 -7.08 14.92
C THR A 62 17.38 -7.15 16.17
N ALA A 63 16.26 -7.87 16.08
CA ALA A 63 15.17 -7.96 17.06
C ALA A 63 15.54 -8.39 18.51
N ILE A 64 16.82 -8.45 18.86
CA ILE A 64 17.35 -8.88 20.17
C ILE A 64 17.63 -7.67 21.11
N GLY A 65 17.42 -6.42 20.66
CA GLY A 65 17.76 -5.22 21.45
C GLY A 65 16.67 -4.16 21.65
N LEU A 66 15.43 -4.38 21.19
CA LEU A 66 14.38 -3.35 21.25
C LEU A 66 13.75 -3.28 22.65
N SER A 67 13.82 -2.11 23.26
CA SER A 67 13.28 -1.83 24.59
C SER A 67 11.79 -1.44 24.54
N SER A 68 11.12 -1.46 25.69
CA SER A 68 9.76 -0.89 25.81
C SER A 68 9.73 0.60 25.43
N GLU A 69 10.82 1.32 25.68
CA GLU A 69 10.98 2.71 25.27
C GLU A 69 10.98 2.85 23.75
N ASP A 70 11.69 1.97 23.03
CA ASP A 70 11.71 1.99 21.56
C ASP A 70 10.32 1.73 20.97
N ILE A 71 9.55 0.82 21.57
CA ILE A 71 8.16 0.55 21.20
C ILE A 71 7.29 1.80 21.43
N ASN A 72 7.39 2.41 22.60
CA ASN A 72 6.59 3.58 22.96
C ASN A 72 6.92 4.76 22.05
N LEU A 73 8.20 5.04 21.81
CA LEU A 73 8.64 6.10 20.90
C LEU A 73 8.17 5.84 19.47
N HIS A 74 8.32 4.60 18.97
CA HIS A 74 7.82 4.25 17.65
C HIS A 74 6.31 4.46 17.55
N PHE A 75 5.55 4.00 18.55
CA PHE A 75 4.10 4.24 18.60
C PHE A 75 3.75 5.73 18.57
N MET A 76 4.48 6.56 19.33
CA MET A 76 4.28 8.02 19.31
C MET A 76 4.54 8.61 17.92
N ASP A 77 5.60 8.18 17.25
CA ASP A 77 5.94 8.61 15.89
C ASP A 77 4.83 8.24 14.90
N VAL A 78 4.35 7.00 14.92
CA VAL A 78 3.37 6.52 13.94
C VAL A 78 1.93 6.95 14.22
N ALA A 79 1.59 7.29 15.46
CA ALA A 79 0.26 7.80 15.81
C ALA A 79 0.16 9.33 15.66
N PHE A 80 1.20 10.06 16.08
CA PHE A 80 1.16 11.53 16.21
C PHE A 80 2.16 12.26 15.31
N GLY A 81 3.13 11.59 14.72
CA GLY A 81 4.19 12.23 13.90
C GLY A 81 3.67 12.99 12.67
N GLY A 82 2.43 12.76 12.26
CA GLY A 82 1.74 13.54 11.22
C GLY A 82 1.19 14.90 11.70
N GLY A 83 1.42 15.27 12.97
CA GLY A 83 0.93 16.52 13.57
C GLY A 83 -0.43 16.40 14.26
N ASN A 84 -0.94 15.18 14.46
CA ASN A 84 -2.20 14.97 15.17
C ASN A 84 -2.04 15.33 16.64
N LEU A 85 -3.06 15.97 17.21
CA LEU A 85 -3.12 16.28 18.64
C LEU A 85 -3.88 15.21 19.44
N PHE A 86 -4.64 14.37 18.73
CA PHE A 86 -5.52 13.38 19.31
C PHE A 86 -5.26 12.02 18.68
N LEU A 87 -5.53 10.96 19.44
CA LEU A 87 -5.44 9.60 18.96
C LEU A 87 -6.66 9.28 18.07
N GLU A 88 -6.43 9.13 16.77
CA GLU A 88 -7.48 9.02 15.75
C GLU A 88 -7.66 7.57 15.29
N ARG A 89 -8.09 6.72 16.23
CA ARG A 89 -8.30 5.30 16.02
C ARG A 89 -9.78 4.97 15.83
N LEU A 90 -10.08 3.77 15.35
CA LEU A 90 -11.47 3.29 15.34
C LEU A 90 -12.05 3.34 16.77
N PRO A 91 -13.26 3.92 16.97
CA PRO A 91 -13.94 3.88 18.25
C PRO A 91 -14.12 2.44 18.74
N LEU A 92 -14.11 2.24 20.06
CA LEU A 92 -14.35 0.93 20.65
C LEU A 92 -15.69 0.35 20.15
N SER A 93 -15.66 -0.86 19.62
CA SER A 93 -16.86 -1.51 19.10
C SER A 93 -16.78 -3.03 19.21
N SER A 94 -17.89 -3.65 19.56
CA SER A 94 -18.06 -5.10 19.47
C SER A 94 -18.37 -5.57 18.04
N LYS A 95 -18.75 -4.65 17.14
CA LYS A 95 -18.95 -4.96 15.72
C LYS A 95 -17.59 -5.07 15.03
N ARG A 96 -17.43 -6.11 14.20
CA ARG A 96 -16.27 -6.20 13.30
C ARG A 96 -16.36 -5.14 12.21
N THR A 97 -15.30 -4.36 12.03
CA THR A 97 -15.17 -3.41 10.91
C THR A 97 -15.00 -4.20 9.62
N THR A 98 -15.86 -3.91 8.65
CA THR A 98 -15.86 -4.57 7.34
C THR A 98 -14.99 -3.80 6.35
N ILE A 99 -14.18 -4.52 5.59
CA ILE A 99 -13.39 -3.97 4.49
C ILE A 99 -14.02 -4.46 3.19
N SER A 100 -14.30 -3.53 2.26
CA SER A 100 -14.76 -3.87 0.92
C SER A 100 -13.69 -3.56 -0.12
N LEU A 101 -13.62 -4.40 -1.14
CA LEU A 101 -12.67 -4.32 -2.23
C LEU A 101 -13.43 -4.19 -3.55
N ASN A 102 -13.17 -3.11 -4.28
CA ASN A 102 -13.76 -2.86 -5.58
C ASN A 102 -12.65 -2.81 -6.64
N ALA A 103 -12.81 -3.65 -7.68
CA ALA A 103 -11.83 -3.83 -8.76
C ALA A 103 -10.43 -4.25 -8.28
N GLY A 104 -10.35 -4.94 -7.13
CA GLY A 104 -9.11 -5.56 -6.65
C GLY A 104 -8.89 -6.94 -7.25
N ARG A 105 -7.65 -7.40 -7.18
CA ARG A 105 -7.20 -8.72 -7.66
C ARG A 105 -7.15 -9.69 -6.47
N GLU A 106 -7.03 -10.98 -6.76
CA GLU A 106 -6.96 -11.99 -5.69
C GLU A 106 -5.78 -11.78 -4.72
N PRO A 107 -4.57 -11.38 -5.16
CA PRO A 107 -3.48 -11.05 -4.24
C PRO A 107 -3.83 -9.92 -3.25
N ASP A 108 -4.52 -8.86 -3.71
CA ASP A 108 -4.95 -7.75 -2.84
C ASP A 108 -5.88 -8.26 -1.73
N LYS A 109 -6.83 -9.12 -2.12
CA LYS A 109 -7.76 -9.73 -1.19
C LYS A 109 -7.02 -10.59 -0.16
N ILE A 110 -6.13 -11.47 -0.59
CA ILE A 110 -5.33 -12.32 0.31
C ILE A 110 -4.52 -11.47 1.29
N LEU A 111 -3.92 -10.38 0.81
CA LEU A 111 -3.15 -9.46 1.66
C LEU A 111 -4.04 -8.78 2.72
N ILE A 112 -5.22 -8.28 2.33
CA ILE A 112 -6.19 -7.65 3.25
C ILE A 112 -6.69 -8.66 4.29
N GLU A 113 -7.05 -9.87 3.87
CA GLU A 113 -7.58 -10.91 4.75
C GLU A 113 -6.49 -11.39 5.74
N SER A 114 -5.25 -11.54 5.26
CA SER A 114 -4.09 -11.87 6.10
C SER A 114 -3.79 -10.75 7.11
N PHE A 115 -3.85 -9.49 6.68
CA PHE A 115 -3.75 -8.34 7.58
C PHE A 115 -4.87 -8.34 8.62
N ALA A 116 -6.12 -8.65 8.23
CA ALA A 116 -7.25 -8.71 9.16
C ALA A 116 -7.07 -9.79 10.24
N VAL A 117 -6.57 -10.97 9.87
CA VAL A 117 -6.23 -12.04 10.82
C VAL A 117 -5.15 -11.57 11.79
N LYS A 118 -4.08 -10.96 11.28
CA LYS A 118 -2.97 -10.44 12.11
C LYS A 118 -3.44 -9.33 13.04
N PHE A 119 -4.20 -8.37 12.54
CA PHE A 119 -4.82 -7.32 13.33
C PHE A 119 -5.68 -7.91 14.46
N ASN A 120 -6.51 -8.93 14.15
CA ASN A 120 -7.38 -9.56 15.14
C ASN A 120 -6.61 -10.31 16.23
N LEU A 121 -5.41 -10.83 15.93
CA LEU A 121 -4.54 -11.44 16.93
C LEU A 121 -3.93 -10.40 17.87
N LEU A 122 -3.54 -9.25 17.33
CA LEU A 122 -2.81 -8.19 18.06
C LEU A 122 -3.73 -7.23 18.83
N SER A 123 -4.90 -6.93 18.27
CA SER A 123 -5.87 -5.97 18.82
C SER A 123 -6.72 -6.59 19.93
N GLN A 124 -6.90 -5.88 21.04
CA GLN A 124 -7.78 -6.29 22.13
C GLN A 124 -9.16 -5.63 22.06
N SER A 125 -9.26 -4.43 21.49
CA SER A 125 -10.46 -3.59 21.58
C SER A 125 -11.35 -3.62 20.32
N ASN A 126 -10.77 -3.84 19.13
CA ASN A 126 -11.49 -3.83 17.86
C ASN A 126 -11.15 -5.09 17.06
N LYS A 127 -12.04 -5.48 16.16
CA LYS A 127 -11.79 -6.60 15.25
C LYS A 127 -12.15 -6.21 13.82
N LEU A 128 -11.41 -6.73 12.87
CA LEU A 128 -11.70 -6.65 11.44
C LEU A 128 -12.44 -7.91 11.00
N PHE A 129 -13.32 -7.76 10.01
CA PHE A 129 -13.94 -8.88 9.36
C PHE A 129 -12.91 -9.52 8.42
N GLU A 130 -12.61 -10.80 8.62
CA GLU A 130 -11.51 -11.50 7.95
C GLU A 130 -11.81 -11.87 6.49
N ASN A 131 -13.07 -11.77 6.07
CA ASN A 131 -13.47 -12.04 4.70
C ASN A 131 -13.79 -10.74 3.99
N THR A 132 -12.99 -10.36 3.00
CA THR A 132 -13.19 -9.11 2.29
C THR A 132 -14.46 -9.18 1.44
N LYS A 133 -15.27 -8.12 1.49
CA LYS A 133 -16.50 -8.06 0.67
C LYS A 133 -16.18 -7.51 -0.71
N ALA A 134 -16.66 -8.19 -1.75
CA ALA A 134 -16.61 -7.63 -3.10
C ALA A 134 -17.65 -6.51 -3.25
N GLY A 135 -17.26 -5.38 -3.86
CA GLY A 135 -18.15 -4.27 -4.19
C GLY A 135 -18.01 -3.06 -3.25
N GLN A 136 -19.04 -2.20 -3.21
CA GLN A 136 -18.98 -0.89 -2.54
C GLN A 136 -19.50 -0.87 -1.09
N THR A 137 -19.84 -2.01 -0.51
CA THR A 137 -20.42 -2.09 0.83
C THR A 137 -19.37 -2.50 1.87
N GLY A 138 -18.89 -1.53 2.63
CA GLY A 138 -17.91 -1.73 3.70
C GLY A 138 -17.78 -0.48 4.57
N ASP A 139 -17.36 -0.68 5.82
CA ASP A 139 -17.01 0.42 6.73
C ASP A 139 -15.74 1.12 6.20
N ILE A 140 -14.73 0.34 5.77
CA ILE A 140 -13.57 0.79 4.99
C ILE A 140 -13.75 0.30 3.54
N ARG A 141 -13.55 1.19 2.56
CA ARG A 141 -13.80 0.89 1.13
C ARG A 141 -12.52 1.11 0.32
N ILE A 142 -12.05 0.06 -0.34
CA ILE A 142 -10.86 0.08 -1.16
C ILE A 142 -11.27 0.04 -2.63
N LYS A 143 -10.76 0.99 -3.42
CA LYS A 143 -11.05 1.14 -4.84
C LYS A 143 -9.75 1.30 -5.61
N PHE A 144 -9.62 0.62 -6.74
CA PHE A 144 -8.51 0.83 -7.67
C PHE A 144 -8.97 1.74 -8.80
N LEU A 145 -8.22 2.81 -9.04
CA LEU A 145 -8.49 3.80 -10.07
C LEU A 145 -7.24 4.03 -10.94
N PRO A 146 -7.40 4.27 -12.25
CA PRO A 146 -6.29 4.75 -13.06
C PRO A 146 -5.81 6.13 -12.57
N PRO A 147 -4.58 6.55 -12.91
CA PRO A 147 -4.00 7.82 -12.47
C PRO A 147 -4.93 9.03 -12.66
N GLU A 148 -5.63 9.12 -13.80
CA GLU A 148 -6.60 10.21 -14.05
C GLU A 148 -7.78 10.19 -13.09
N GLY A 149 -8.26 9.00 -12.71
CA GLY A 149 -9.31 8.86 -11.70
C GLY A 149 -8.86 9.32 -10.31
N LEU A 150 -7.60 9.09 -9.95
CA LEU A 150 -7.03 9.58 -8.69
C LEU A 150 -6.92 11.11 -8.66
N LYS A 151 -6.56 11.76 -9.78
CA LYS A 151 -6.49 13.23 -9.86
C LYS A 151 -7.84 13.88 -9.56
N ALA A 152 -8.94 13.26 -9.97
CA ALA A 152 -10.29 13.76 -9.72
C ALA A 152 -10.73 13.67 -8.24
N ILE A 153 -10.01 12.91 -7.40
CA ILE A 153 -10.31 12.83 -5.96
C ILE A 153 -9.77 14.08 -5.26
N ASP A 154 -10.70 14.96 -4.90
CA ASP A 154 -10.44 16.15 -4.11
C ASP A 154 -10.38 15.83 -2.60
N LEU A 155 -9.26 16.21 -1.98
CA LEU A 155 -8.96 16.00 -0.56
C LEU A 155 -9.16 17.26 0.30
N THR A 156 -9.59 18.39 -0.28
CA THR A 156 -9.72 19.68 0.42
C THR A 156 -10.94 19.80 1.34
N SER A 157 -11.63 18.69 1.61
CA SER A 157 -12.85 18.65 2.45
C SER A 157 -12.60 19.00 3.92
N GLU A 158 -13.65 19.40 4.64
CA GLU A 158 -13.65 19.73 6.08
C GLU A 158 -13.09 18.63 7.00
N MET A 159 -13.09 17.36 6.57
CA MET A 159 -12.46 16.23 7.26
C MET A 159 -10.99 16.05 6.84
N GLY A 160 -10.26 17.13 6.55
CA GLY A 160 -8.89 17.08 6.01
C GLY A 160 -7.93 16.25 6.86
N TRP A 161 -8.16 16.19 8.18
CA TRP A 161 -7.40 15.36 9.11
C TRP A 161 -7.51 13.85 8.83
N LEU A 162 -8.59 13.37 8.20
CA LEU A 162 -8.75 11.99 7.75
C LEU A 162 -8.21 11.73 6.34
N ASN A 163 -7.73 12.77 5.65
CA ASN A 163 -7.31 12.65 4.27
C ASN A 163 -5.80 12.48 4.19
N GLN A 164 -5.31 11.79 3.15
CA GLN A 164 -3.88 11.63 2.89
C GLN A 164 -3.65 11.37 1.42
N GLU A 165 -2.55 11.90 0.89
CA GLU A 165 -2.04 11.53 -0.43
C GLU A 165 -0.64 10.93 -0.29
N TYR A 166 -0.41 9.82 -0.97
CA TYR A 166 0.90 9.22 -1.12
C TYR A 166 1.37 9.35 -2.56
N THR A 167 2.57 9.88 -2.74
CA THR A 167 3.21 10.03 -4.05
C THR A 167 4.59 9.39 -4.05
N ARG A 168 5.01 8.86 -5.20
CA ARG A 168 6.37 8.37 -5.44
C ARG A 168 6.82 8.81 -6.82
N GLY A 169 7.96 9.51 -6.90
CA GLY A 169 8.49 10.00 -8.17
C GLY A 169 7.50 10.91 -8.94
N GLY A 170 6.67 11.68 -8.22
CA GLY A 170 5.63 12.53 -8.82
C GLY A 170 4.35 11.80 -9.26
N ILE A 171 4.26 10.48 -9.08
CA ILE A 171 3.07 9.69 -9.38
C ILE A 171 2.26 9.49 -8.09
N THR A 172 0.96 9.79 -8.13
CA THR A 172 0.05 9.47 -7.02
C THR A 172 -0.13 7.96 -6.93
N CYS A 173 0.27 7.39 -5.79
CA CYS A 173 0.16 5.96 -5.51
C CYS A 173 -1.16 5.63 -4.81
N ALA A 174 -1.56 6.47 -3.85
CA ALA A 174 -2.83 6.32 -3.17
C ALA A 174 -3.37 7.65 -2.65
N LYS A 175 -4.70 7.73 -2.50
CA LYS A 175 -5.41 8.79 -1.80
C LYS A 175 -6.36 8.17 -0.79
N ILE A 176 -6.37 8.68 0.43
CA ILE A 176 -7.36 8.37 1.45
C ILE A 176 -8.28 9.59 1.62
N LYS A 177 -9.58 9.34 1.59
CA LYS A 177 -10.62 10.33 1.89
C LYS A 177 -11.59 9.76 2.91
N GLY A 178 -11.42 10.11 4.18
CA GLY A 178 -12.16 9.44 5.26
C GLY A 178 -11.80 7.96 5.33
N TYR A 179 -12.80 7.10 5.16
CA TYR A 179 -12.64 5.63 5.13
C TYR A 179 -12.65 5.05 3.71
N ASP A 180 -12.64 5.89 2.67
CA ASP A 180 -12.38 5.47 1.30
C ASP A 180 -10.88 5.52 0.99
N ILE A 181 -10.32 4.38 0.58
CA ILE A 181 -8.96 4.22 0.08
C ILE A 181 -9.02 4.08 -1.43
N TYR A 182 -8.32 4.94 -2.14
CA TYR A 182 -8.17 4.91 -3.59
C TYR A 182 -6.71 4.61 -3.92
N LEU A 183 -6.46 3.47 -4.58
CA LEU A 183 -5.12 3.04 -4.99
C LEU A 183 -4.97 3.17 -6.51
N ASN A 184 -3.77 3.50 -6.95
CA ASN A 184 -3.44 3.50 -8.37
C ASN A 184 -3.52 2.08 -8.92
N SER A 185 -4.42 1.86 -9.88
CA SER A 185 -4.68 0.56 -10.48
C SER A 185 -3.51 0.03 -11.30
N GLU A 186 -2.60 0.90 -11.75
CA GLU A 186 -1.42 0.56 -12.56
C GLU A 186 -0.22 0.10 -11.70
N MET A 187 -0.32 0.18 -10.37
CA MET A 187 0.72 -0.36 -9.49
C MET A 187 0.71 -1.89 -9.49
N GLU A 188 1.91 -2.44 -9.43
CA GLU A 188 2.21 -3.87 -9.46
C GLU A 188 3.20 -4.25 -8.35
N GLY A 189 3.17 -5.53 -7.95
CA GLY A 189 4.10 -6.12 -6.98
C GLY A 189 4.17 -5.37 -5.64
N ASP A 190 5.38 -5.32 -5.06
CA ASP A 190 5.64 -4.76 -3.73
C ASP A 190 5.14 -3.32 -3.55
N LEU A 191 5.16 -2.52 -4.62
CA LEU A 191 4.67 -1.14 -4.55
C LEU A 191 3.18 -1.09 -4.24
N ARG A 192 2.41 -1.98 -4.86
CA ARG A 192 0.97 -2.11 -4.66
C ARG A 192 0.67 -2.58 -3.24
N ASP A 193 1.39 -3.59 -2.78
CA ASP A 193 1.22 -4.18 -1.46
C ASP A 193 1.56 -3.18 -0.35
N HIS A 194 2.69 -2.48 -0.49
CA HIS A 194 3.12 -1.42 0.41
C HIS A 194 2.04 -0.35 0.59
N TYR A 195 1.56 0.25 -0.51
CA TYR A 195 0.57 1.34 -0.40
C TYR A 195 -0.81 0.85 0.01
N LEU A 196 -1.17 -0.40 -0.28
CA LEU A 196 -2.41 -1.01 0.21
C LEU A 196 -2.38 -1.12 1.74
N LEU A 197 -1.33 -1.71 2.30
CA LEU A 197 -1.17 -1.82 3.76
C LEU A 197 -1.00 -0.45 4.43
N ARG A 198 -0.16 0.43 3.87
CA ARG A 198 0.08 1.76 4.41
C ARG A 198 -1.20 2.60 4.48
N SER A 199 -2.07 2.47 3.46
CA SER A 199 -3.38 3.13 3.43
C SER A 199 -4.35 2.55 4.44
N LEU A 200 -4.38 1.21 4.59
CA LEU A 200 -5.17 0.55 5.64
C LEU A 200 -4.77 1.03 7.03
N LEU A 201 -3.48 1.01 7.34
CA LEU A 201 -2.94 1.48 8.61
C LEU A 201 -3.28 2.96 8.86
N TYR A 202 -3.20 3.81 7.82
CA TYR A 202 -3.62 5.20 7.93
C TYR A 202 -5.10 5.33 8.34
N THR A 203 -6.00 4.57 7.71
CA THR A 203 -7.44 4.57 8.06
C THR A 203 -7.73 3.99 9.45
N LEU A 204 -6.77 3.26 10.04
CA LEU A 204 -6.83 2.71 11.39
C LEU A 204 -6.17 3.62 12.44
N GLY A 205 -5.63 4.77 12.03
CA GLY A 205 -5.09 5.80 12.93
C GLY A 205 -3.57 5.91 12.96
N PHE A 206 -2.84 5.13 12.17
CA PHE A 206 -1.38 5.25 12.04
C PHE A 206 -1.00 6.28 10.98
N LYS A 207 -1.09 7.55 11.36
CA LYS A 207 -1.00 8.68 10.44
C LYS A 207 0.39 9.29 10.34
N GLY A 208 1.27 9.02 11.30
CA GLY A 208 2.63 9.52 11.30
C GLY A 208 3.60 8.65 10.49
N ALA A 209 4.87 8.99 10.58
CA ALA A 209 5.98 8.32 9.91
C ALA A 209 7.11 8.07 10.90
N SER A 210 7.96 7.09 10.61
CA SER A 210 9.16 6.78 11.39
C SER A 210 10.41 7.25 10.66
N LEU A 211 11.26 8.01 11.33
CA LEU A 211 12.58 8.40 10.80
C LEU A 211 13.69 7.43 11.25
N ARG A 212 13.43 6.66 12.31
CA ARG A 212 14.44 5.90 13.03
C ARG A 212 14.52 4.45 12.58
N TYR A 213 13.39 3.85 12.22
CA TYR A 213 13.28 2.42 11.96
C TYR A 213 13.00 2.18 10.47
N GLN A 214 14.05 1.89 9.71
CA GLN A 214 14.00 1.78 8.24
C GLN A 214 13.31 0.50 7.75
N ASP A 215 13.18 -0.51 8.61
CA ASP A 215 12.41 -1.73 8.38
C ASP A 215 10.90 -1.55 8.62
N SER A 216 10.50 -0.44 9.25
CA SER A 216 9.09 -0.13 9.50
C SER A 216 8.35 0.21 8.20
N ILE A 217 7.10 -0.24 8.08
CA ILE A 217 6.20 0.22 7.01
C ILE A 217 5.89 1.73 7.07
N PHE A 218 6.24 2.38 8.18
CA PHE A 218 6.11 3.82 8.36
C PHE A 218 7.41 4.58 8.08
N ALA A 219 8.51 3.91 7.74
CA ALA A 219 9.78 4.53 7.40
C ALA A 219 9.62 5.65 6.35
N TYR A 220 10.37 6.73 6.52
CA TYR A 220 10.41 7.90 5.63
C TYR A 220 11.88 8.34 5.43
N PRO A 221 12.26 8.91 4.25
CA PRO A 221 11.44 9.26 3.09
C PRO A 221 11.17 8.12 2.11
N GLU A 222 12.05 7.13 2.05
CA GLU A 222 11.91 6.00 1.14
C GLU A 222 11.46 4.77 1.92
N ASN A 223 10.48 4.06 1.35
CA ASN A 223 9.94 2.86 1.96
C ASN A 223 9.42 1.91 0.90
N THR A 224 9.77 0.64 1.05
CA THR A 224 9.30 -0.45 0.21
C THR A 224 8.86 -1.66 1.04
N ALA A 225 8.71 -1.50 2.36
CA ALA A 225 8.29 -2.59 3.24
C ALA A 225 6.86 -3.02 2.90
N THR A 226 6.68 -4.31 2.61
CA THR A 226 5.39 -4.91 2.24
C THR A 226 4.73 -5.65 3.41
N GLU A 227 5.31 -5.54 4.60
CA GLU A 227 4.83 -6.16 5.83
C GLU A 227 5.08 -5.29 7.06
N LEU A 228 4.41 -5.63 8.16
CA LEU A 228 4.64 -4.98 9.45
C LEU A 228 5.94 -5.52 10.05
N SER A 229 6.86 -4.62 10.41
CA SER A 229 7.99 -4.95 11.27
C SER A 229 7.52 -5.33 12.68
N PHE A 230 8.42 -5.89 13.48
CA PHE A 230 8.12 -6.17 14.89
C PHE A 230 7.65 -4.91 15.64
N LEU A 231 8.29 -3.76 15.40
CA LEU A 231 7.89 -2.50 16.03
C LEU A 231 6.50 -2.04 15.56
N ASP A 232 6.16 -2.24 14.29
CA ASP A 232 4.84 -1.90 13.76
C ASP A 232 3.74 -2.76 14.39
N GLU A 233 3.99 -4.06 14.56
CA GLU A 233 3.08 -4.95 15.27
C GLU A 233 2.89 -4.53 16.73
N LYS A 234 3.97 -4.10 17.40
CA LYS A 234 3.90 -3.60 18.77
C LYS A 234 3.17 -2.28 18.87
N ALA A 235 3.40 -1.35 17.94
CA ALA A 235 2.62 -0.13 17.85
C ALA A 235 1.13 -0.43 17.62
N LEU A 236 0.80 -1.47 16.85
CA LEU A 236 -0.58 -1.93 16.67
C LEU A 236 -1.18 -2.47 17.97
N GLN A 237 -0.45 -3.31 18.70
CA GLN A 237 -0.86 -3.80 20.02
C GLN A 237 -1.10 -2.66 21.01
N VAL A 238 -0.27 -1.62 21.00
CA VAL A 238 -0.44 -0.43 21.84
C VAL A 238 -1.68 0.36 21.41
N MET A 239 -1.77 0.72 20.12
CA MET A 239 -2.89 1.47 19.54
C MET A 239 -4.23 0.84 19.88
N TYR A 240 -4.33 -0.49 19.81
CA TYR A 240 -5.56 -1.26 19.97
C TYR A 240 -5.60 -2.08 21.26
N GLY A 241 -4.77 -1.72 22.24
CA GLY A 241 -4.75 -2.30 23.59
C GLY A 241 -5.80 -1.69 24.50
N LEU A 242 -5.87 -2.19 25.74
CA LEU A 242 -6.68 -1.59 26.81
C LEU A 242 -6.01 -0.31 27.32
N GLY A 243 -6.78 0.77 27.43
CA GLY A 243 -6.31 2.06 27.96
C GLY A 243 -5.88 3.09 26.91
N MET A 244 -6.06 2.79 25.63
CA MET A 244 -5.97 3.77 24.55
C MET A 244 -7.36 3.99 23.98
N ASP A 245 -7.90 5.20 24.07
CA ASP A 245 -9.23 5.52 23.55
C ASP A 245 -9.14 6.52 22.40
N ASN A 246 -10.11 6.43 21.48
CA ASN A 246 -10.24 7.42 20.41
C ASN A 246 -10.46 8.81 21.02
N GLY A 247 -9.72 9.80 20.55
CA GLY A 247 -9.81 11.19 21.00
C GLY A 247 -8.92 11.52 22.22
N MET A 248 -8.14 10.58 22.75
CA MET A 248 -7.14 10.89 23.78
C MET A 248 -6.11 11.90 23.26
N ARG A 249 -5.71 12.87 24.09
CA ARG A 249 -4.66 13.83 23.71
C ARG A 249 -3.30 13.17 23.75
N VAL A 250 -2.36 13.70 22.96
CA VAL A 250 -0.98 13.23 22.93
C VAL A 250 -0.32 13.22 24.32
N GLU A 251 -0.64 14.17 25.19
CA GLU A 251 -0.15 14.22 26.58
C GLU A 251 -0.70 13.07 27.43
N ASP A 252 -2.00 12.78 27.34
CA ASP A 252 -2.64 11.70 28.08
C ASP A 252 -2.06 10.35 27.65
N VAL A 253 -1.81 10.18 26.35
CA VAL A 253 -1.17 8.98 25.81
C VAL A 253 0.27 8.86 26.33
N LYS A 254 1.05 9.95 26.37
CA LYS A 254 2.40 9.92 26.99
C LYS A 254 2.35 9.49 28.45
N GLN A 255 1.36 9.97 29.22
CA GLN A 255 1.19 9.53 30.62
C GLN A 255 0.98 8.02 30.72
N VAL A 256 0.12 7.46 29.87
CA VAL A 256 -0.16 6.01 29.84
C VAL A 256 1.07 5.17 29.46
N LEU A 257 1.94 5.70 28.58
CA LEU A 257 3.09 4.94 28.05
C LEU A 257 4.33 5.01 28.92
N PHE A 258 4.65 6.20 29.46
CA PHE A 258 5.95 6.47 30.08
C PHE A 258 5.90 6.63 31.60
N PHE A 259 4.70 6.82 32.18
CA PHE A 259 4.56 7.22 33.59
C PHE A 259 3.64 6.29 34.40
N ARG A 260 3.56 5.00 34.02
CA ARG A 260 2.87 3.97 34.81
C ARG A 260 3.54 3.71 36.16
#